data_AF-A0A966FGY7-F1
#
_entry.id   AF-A0A966FGY7-F1
#
_cell.length_a   1.000
_cell.length_b   1.000
_cell.length_c   1.000
_cell.angle_alpha   90.00
_cell.angle_beta   90.00
_cell.angle_gamma   90.00
#
_symmetry.space_group_name_H-M   'P 1'
#
loop_
_entity.id
_entity.type
_entity.pdbx_description
1 polymer ?
#
loop_
_entity_poly.entity_id
_entity_poly.type
_entity_poly.pdbx_seq_one_letter_code
_entity_poly.pdbx_strand_id
1 'polypeptide(L)' 'MAKADTKTKIVADGLRYKSKVSGSPFTAATSFGAATMSCFLCGKHRARSQMVSKKILGKSQAVCSPSCKALDEASK' A
#
# COMPACT_ATOMS: atom_id res chain seq x y z
N MET A 1 26.41 -1.30 -14.28
CA MET A 1 25.23 -1.98 -14.85
C MET A 1 25.47 -3.48 -14.88
N ALA A 2 24.73 -4.21 -14.05
CA ALA A 2 24.31 -5.62 -14.23
C ALA A 2 23.39 -5.96 -13.04
N LYS A 3 22.06 -5.95 -13.22
CA LYS A 3 21.17 -6.59 -12.25
C LYS A 3 21.26 -8.09 -12.50
N ALA A 4 21.63 -8.87 -11.49
CA ALA A 4 21.71 -10.32 -11.60
C ALA A 4 20.37 -10.91 -12.03
N ASP A 5 20.41 -11.81 -13.02
CA ASP A 5 19.25 -12.48 -13.59
C ASP A 5 18.50 -13.28 -12.51
N THR A 6 17.25 -12.91 -12.25
CA THR A 6 16.45 -13.52 -11.18
C THR A 6 15.86 -14.82 -11.70
N LYS A 7 16.64 -15.91 -11.64
CA LYS A 7 16.22 -17.21 -12.13
C LYS A 7 15.12 -17.80 -11.24
N THR A 8 13.89 -17.77 -11.74
CA THR A 8 12.72 -18.36 -11.06
C THR A 8 12.76 -19.88 -11.21
N LYS A 9 12.75 -20.60 -10.08
CA LYS A 9 12.58 -22.07 -10.06
C LYS A 9 11.16 -22.40 -9.65
N ILE A 10 10.52 -23.27 -10.42
CA ILE A 10 9.20 -23.83 -10.12
C ILE A 10 9.42 -24.96 -9.14
N VAL A 11 8.77 -24.90 -7.98
CA VAL A 11 8.77 -26.00 -7.00
C VAL A 11 7.76 -27.04 -7.47
N ALA A 12 8.15 -28.33 -7.48
CA ALA A 12 7.33 -29.42 -8.03
C ALA A 12 5.97 -29.60 -7.31
N ASP A 13 5.86 -29.16 -6.06
CA ASP A 13 4.64 -29.27 -5.22
C ASP A 13 3.68 -28.06 -5.27
N GLY A 14 3.78 -27.21 -6.29
CA GLY A 14 2.70 -26.25 -6.60
C GLY A 14 2.61 -25.00 -5.73
N LEU A 15 3.45 -24.80 -4.70
CA LEU A 15 3.49 -23.54 -3.95
C LEU A 15 4.48 -22.53 -4.57
N ARG A 16 3.94 -21.52 -5.26
CA ARG A 16 4.71 -20.47 -5.95
C ARG A 16 5.28 -19.44 -4.96
N TYR A 17 6.57 -19.53 -4.66
CA TYR A 17 7.34 -18.32 -4.29
C TYR A 17 7.65 -17.54 -5.56
N LYS A 18 6.73 -16.63 -5.92
CA LYS A 18 7.01 -15.60 -6.93
C LYS A 18 8.15 -14.74 -6.35
N SER A 19 9.30 -14.71 -7.02
CA SER A 19 10.39 -13.80 -6.65
C SER A 19 9.81 -12.40 -6.53
N LYS A 20 9.69 -11.88 -5.31
CA LYS A 20 9.24 -10.50 -5.10
C LYS A 20 10.36 -9.60 -5.58
N VAL A 21 10.01 -8.60 -6.38
CA VAL A 21 10.94 -7.53 -6.74
C VAL A 21 11.53 -6.95 -5.44
N SER A 22 12.86 -6.83 -5.38
CA SER A 22 13.51 -6.23 -4.23
C SER A 22 13.15 -4.74 -4.15
N GLY A 23 12.67 -4.30 -2.99
CA GLY A 23 12.22 -2.93 -2.75
C GLY A 23 10.84 -2.88 -2.11
N SER A 24 10.62 -1.86 -1.28
CA SER A 24 9.29 -1.51 -0.78
C SER A 24 8.55 -0.68 -1.84
N PRO A 25 7.23 -0.88 -2.05
CA PRO A 25 6.43 0.05 -2.85
C PRO A 25 6.35 1.45 -2.21
N PHE A 26 6.74 1.57 -0.95
CA PHE A 26 6.95 2.85 -0.28
C PHE A 26 8.40 3.27 -0.47
N THR A 27 8.60 4.43 -1.08
CA THR A 27 9.91 5.08 -1.14
C THR A 27 10.39 5.36 0.30
N ALA A 28 11.70 5.30 0.53
CA ALA A 28 12.26 5.65 1.83
C ALA A 28 11.80 7.06 2.18
N ALA A 29 10.99 7.17 3.23
CA ALA A 29 10.45 8.45 3.66
C ALA A 29 11.62 9.36 4.03
N THR A 30 11.81 10.43 3.27
CA THR A 30 12.46 11.63 3.82
C THR A 30 11.62 12.08 5.02
N SER A 31 12.12 12.92 5.92
CA SER A 31 11.40 13.35 7.13
C SER A 31 10.00 13.96 6.87
N PHE A 32 9.67 14.27 5.61
CA PHE A 32 8.38 14.76 5.12
C PHE A 32 7.65 13.78 4.16
N GLY A 33 8.26 12.65 3.81
CA GLY A 33 7.80 11.66 2.82
C GLY A 33 6.91 10.54 3.36
N ALA A 34 6.71 10.44 4.68
CA ALA A 34 5.79 9.49 5.31
C ALA A 34 4.31 9.94 5.18
N ALA A 35 3.94 10.49 4.04
CA ALA A 35 2.69 11.21 3.84
C ALA A 35 1.51 10.30 3.49
N THR A 36 1.69 8.98 3.37
CA THR A 36 0.60 8.05 3.04
C THR A 36 0.30 7.07 4.17
N MET A 37 -0.98 6.81 4.42
CA MET A 37 -1.46 5.76 5.33
C MET A 37 -2.55 4.94 4.66
N SER A 38 -2.76 3.71 5.12
CA SER A 38 -3.85 2.85 4.66
C SER A 38 -5.19 3.29 5.25
N CYS A 39 -6.24 3.36 4.42
CA CYS A 39 -7.61 3.51 4.89
C CYS A 39 -8.09 2.24 5.60
N PHE A 40 -8.68 2.38 6.79
CA PHE A 40 -9.21 1.24 7.56
C PHE A 40 -10.32 0.46 6.83
N LEU A 41 -11.07 1.10 5.93
CA LEU A 41 -12.18 0.46 5.21
C LEU A 41 -11.75 -0.23 3.90
N CYS A 42 -10.95 0.43 3.06
CA CYS A 42 -10.58 -0.12 1.75
C CYS A 42 -9.15 -0.66 1.68
N GLY A 43 -8.34 -0.50 2.72
CA GLY A 43 -6.95 -0.97 2.80
C GLY A 43 -5.95 -0.25 1.91
N LYS A 44 -6.40 0.61 0.98
CA LYS A 44 -5.53 1.34 0.05
C LYS A 44 -4.74 2.42 0.77
N HIS A 45 -3.45 2.54 0.42
CA HIS A 45 -2.61 3.63 0.87
C HIS A 45 -2.96 4.93 0.13
N ARG A 46 -3.25 5.98 0.88
CA ARG A 46 -3.58 7.31 0.36
C ARG A 46 -2.84 8.38 1.13
N ALA A 47 -2.73 9.58 0.55
CA ALA A 47 -2.16 10.73 1.23
C ALA A 47 -2.96 11.09 2.48
N ARG A 48 -2.28 11.50 3.56
CA ARG A 48 -2.88 11.85 4.85
C ARG A 48 -3.86 13.02 4.75
N SER A 49 -3.67 13.91 3.79
CA SER A 49 -4.60 15.00 3.45
C SER A 49 -5.94 14.51 2.89
N GLN A 50 -5.99 13.31 2.33
CA GLN A 50 -7.22 12.69 1.78
C GLN A 50 -7.91 11.77 2.81
N MET A 51 -7.47 11.80 4.06
CA MET A 51 -8.02 10.96 5.13
C MET A 51 -8.54 11.80 6.28
N VAL A 52 -9.53 11.26 6.96
CA VAL A 52 -10.13 11.81 8.17
C VAL A 52 -10.13 10.74 9.27
N SER A 53 -10.00 11.16 10.52
CA SER A 53 -10.15 10.27 11.66
C SER A 53 -11.64 10.04 11.95
N LYS A 54 -12.06 8.78 12.01
CA LYS A 54 -13.42 8.39 12.41
C LYS A 54 -13.34 7.40 13.58
N LYS A 55 -14.28 7.50 14.52
CA LYS A 55 -14.42 6.51 15.59
C LYS A 55 -15.06 5.24 15.03
N ILE A 56 -14.30 4.16 14.97
CA ILE A 56 -14.73 2.83 14.52
C ILE A 56 -14.34 1.83 15.61
N LEU A 57 -15.31 1.04 16.10
CA LEU A 57 -15.11 0.07 17.17
C LEU A 57 -14.43 0.69 18.42
N GLY A 58 -14.87 1.90 18.80
CA GLY A 58 -14.35 2.63 19.97
C GLY A 58 -12.96 3.27 19.78
N LYS A 59 -12.25 2.99 18.68
CA LYS A 59 -10.93 3.54 18.38
C LYS A 59 -10.98 4.55 17.25
N SER A 60 -10.08 5.54 17.27
CA SER A 60 -9.95 6.49 16.18
C SER A 60 -9.15 5.84 15.05
N GLN A 61 -9.76 5.68 13.88
CA GLN A 61 -9.17 5.05 12.70
C GLN A 61 -9.10 6.05 11.55
N ALA A 62 -8.04 5.97 10.74
CA ALA A 62 -7.89 6.77 9.54
C ALA A 62 -8.73 6.17 8.39
N VAL A 63 -9.60 6.98 7.79
CA VAL A 63 -10.52 6.56 6.73
C VAL A 63 -10.50 7.58 5.60
N CYS A 64 -10.71 7.13 4.37
CA CYS A 64 -10.89 8.01 3.21
C CYS A 64 -11.94 9.10 3.44
N SER A 65 -11.64 10.32 2.98
CA SER A 65 -12.58 11.44 2.89
C SER A 65 -12.64 11.95 1.45
N PRO A 66 -13.82 12.15 0.83
CA PRO A 66 -15.17 12.01 1.40
C PRO A 66 -15.69 10.55 1.46
N SER A 67 -15.25 9.67 0.55
CA SER A 67 -15.57 8.24 0.56
C SER A 67 -14.49 7.41 -0.13
N CYS A 68 -14.48 6.09 0.10
CA CYS A 68 -13.52 5.20 -0.57
C CYS A 68 -13.72 5.16 -2.09
N LYS A 69 -14.98 5.21 -2.55
CA LYS A 69 -15.34 5.17 -3.97
C LYS A 69 -14.88 6.44 -4.71
N ALA A 70 -15.17 7.61 -4.16
CA ALA A 70 -14.79 8.89 -4.77
C ALA A 70 -13.26 9.02 -4.93
N LEU A 71 -12.49 8.57 -3.93
CA LEU A 71 -11.04 8.58 -4.02
C LEU A 71 -10.48 7.50 -4.95
N ASP A 72 -11.22 6.43 -5.20
CA ASP A 72 -10.83 5.41 -6.19
C ASP A 72 -10.98 5.92 -7.62
N GLU A 73 -12.08 6.63 -7.90
CA GLU A 73 -12.31 7.30 -9.18
C GLU A 73 -11.24 8.36 -9.48
N ALA A 74 -10.81 9.13 -8.47
CA ALA A 74 -9.76 10.13 -8.62
C ALA A 74 -8.34 9.57 -8.80
N SER A 75 -8.14 8.26 -8.56
CA SER A 75 -6.84 7.59 -8.68
C SER A 75 -6.68 6.75 -9.94
N LYS A 76 -7.73 6.68 -10.76
CA LYS A 76 -7.75 5.99 -12.04
C LYS A 76 -7.26 6.92 -13.15
#